data_AF-A0A6G2DEB3-F1
#
_entry.id   AF-A0A6G2DEB3-F1
#
_cell.length_a   1.000
_cell.length_b   1.000
_cell.length_c   1.000
_cell.angle_alpha   90.00
_cell.angle_beta   90.00
_cell.angle_gamma   90.00
#
_symmetry.space_group_name_H-M   'P 1'
#
loop_
_entity.id
_entity.type
_entity.pdbx_description
1 polymer ?
#
loop_
_entity_poly.entity_id
_entity_poly.type
_entity_poly.pdbx_seq_one_letter_code
_entity_poly.pdbx_strand_id
1 'polypeptide(L)'
;YIIAAKQETSGFEIVADRDELAVIAGIVKDMGLTRIGFEDEISVSYYHRMQAAFAGLDLFPQTQFVEGLRMIKDEAEIAAIRKACSISDQAFRDALDFIKPGKTEIEIANFLDFRMRELGASGLSFDTILA
;
A
#
# COMPACT_ATOMS: atom_id res chain seq x y z
N TYR A 1 2.26 -3.08 17.82
CA TYR A 1 1.11 -2.65 16.99
C TYR A 1 0.49 -1.35 17.48
N ILE A 2 -0.11 -1.26 18.68
CA ILE A 2 -0.76 -0.01 19.16
C ILE A 2 0.17 1.22 19.18
N ILE A 3 1.44 1.03 19.60
CA ILE A 3 2.43 2.12 19.64
C ILE A 3 2.70 2.68 18.24
N ALA A 4 2.87 1.81 17.23
CA ALA A 4 3.09 2.22 15.84
C ALA A 4 1.85 2.93 15.27
N ALA A 5 0.65 2.39 15.50
CA ALA A 5 -0.59 3.03 15.06
C ALA A 5 -0.75 4.46 15.63
N LYS A 6 -0.36 4.68 16.89
CA LYS A 6 -0.36 6.01 17.52
C LYS A 6 0.66 6.99 16.93
N GLN A 7 1.73 6.48 16.33
CA GLN A 7 2.79 7.30 15.73
C GLN A 7 2.51 7.61 14.25
N GLU A 8 1.89 6.67 13.54
CA GLU A 8 1.70 6.74 12.09
C GLU A 8 0.33 7.34 11.70
N THR A 9 -0.62 7.43 12.62
CA THR A 9 -1.96 7.97 12.36
C THR A 9 -2.27 9.17 13.25
N SER A 10 -3.08 10.09 12.73
CA SER A 10 -3.60 11.24 13.47
C SER A 10 -5.07 11.46 13.10
N GLY A 11 -5.89 11.96 14.03
CA GLY A 11 -7.32 12.18 13.78
C GLY A 11 -8.22 10.94 13.88
N PHE A 12 -7.68 9.80 14.32
CA PHE A 12 -8.43 8.55 14.50
C PHE A 12 -8.43 8.08 15.97
N GLU A 13 -9.53 7.47 16.39
CA GLU A 13 -9.57 6.68 17.63
C GLU A 13 -8.97 5.30 17.37
N ILE A 14 -8.05 4.86 18.25
CA ILE A 14 -7.36 3.58 18.11
C ILE A 14 -8.00 2.56 19.04
N VAL A 15 -8.70 1.59 18.44
CA VAL A 15 -9.28 0.45 19.13
C VAL A 15 -8.46 -0.80 18.81
N ALA A 16 -8.12 -1.59 19.84
CA ALA A 16 -7.37 -2.82 19.69
C ALA A 16 -8.16 -3.98 20.31
N ASP A 17 -8.59 -4.92 19.48
CA ASP A 17 -9.35 -6.10 19.88
C ASP A 17 -8.90 -7.32 19.04
N ARG A 18 -9.32 -8.52 19.45
CA ARG A 18 -9.08 -9.78 18.73
C ARG A 18 -10.17 -10.09 17.71
N ASP A 19 -11.33 -9.44 17.81
CA ASP A 19 -12.44 -9.57 16.87
C ASP A 19 -12.81 -8.19 16.31
N GLU A 20 -12.19 -7.83 15.20
CA GLU A 20 -12.38 -6.54 14.53
C GLU A 20 -13.82 -6.33 14.06
N LEU A 21 -14.51 -7.38 13.62
CA LEU A 21 -15.87 -7.28 13.10
C LEU A 21 -16.88 -7.02 14.22
N ALA A 22 -16.70 -7.64 15.38
CA ALA A 22 -17.53 -7.37 16.55
C ALA A 22 -17.40 -5.92 17.03
N VAL A 23 -16.17 -5.39 17.05
CA VAL A 23 -15.90 -3.98 17.38
C VAL A 23 -16.59 -3.04 16.38
N ILE A 24 -16.41 -3.28 15.08
CA ILE A 24 -17.04 -2.47 14.02
C ILE A 24 -18.56 -2.52 14.14
N ALA A 25 -19.15 -3.69 14.42
CA ALA A 25 -20.60 -3.83 14.60
C ALA A 25 -21.12 -3.00 15.78
N GLY A 26 -20.37 -2.96 16.89
CA GLY A 26 -20.66 -2.10 18.04
C GLY A 26 -20.65 -0.62 17.66
N ILE A 27 -19.59 -0.15 17.00
CA ILE A 27 -19.46 1.24 16.56
C ILE A 27 -20.61 1.64 15.61
N VAL A 28 -20.90 0.79 14.62
CA VAL A 28 -21.97 1.03 13.63
C VAL A 28 -23.33 1.14 14.31
N LYS A 29 -23.59 0.28 15.30
CA LYS A 29 -24.82 0.31 16.11
C LYS A 29 -24.90 1.59 16.94
N ASP A 30 -23.82 1.96 17.62
CA ASP A 30 -23.77 3.16 18.48
C ASP A 30 -23.93 4.45 17.66
N MET A 31 -23.46 4.45 16.41
CA MET A 31 -23.65 5.54 15.44
C MET A 31 -25.03 5.53 14.76
N GLY A 32 -25.85 4.49 14.97
CA GLY A 32 -27.17 4.36 14.34
C GLY A 32 -27.12 4.17 12.82
N LEU A 33 -26.02 3.65 12.29
CA LEU A 33 -25.84 3.42 10.85
C LEU A 33 -26.49 2.10 10.43
N THR A 34 -27.10 2.09 9.25
CA THR A 34 -27.80 0.91 8.70
C THR A 34 -27.13 0.34 7.46
N ARG A 35 -26.13 1.04 6.92
CA ARG A 35 -25.40 0.67 5.71
C ARG A 35 -23.90 0.86 5.95
N ILE A 36 -23.10 -0.13 5.52
CA ILE A 36 -21.64 -0.10 5.57
C ILE A 36 -21.09 -0.23 4.16
N GLY A 37 -20.27 0.72 3.73
CA GLY A 37 -19.46 0.60 2.51
C GLY A 37 -18.19 -0.21 2.78
N PHE A 38 -17.80 -1.09 1.86
CA PHE A 38 -16.54 -1.85 1.94
C PHE A 38 -15.92 -1.99 0.56
N GLU A 39 -14.58 -2.06 0.48
CA GLU A 39 -13.89 -2.33 -0.79
C GLU A 39 -14.10 -3.79 -1.20
N ASP A 40 -14.56 -4.01 -2.43
CA ASP A 40 -14.96 -5.35 -2.90
C ASP A 40 -13.77 -6.28 -3.24
N GLU A 41 -12.54 -5.78 -3.13
CA GLU A 41 -11.29 -6.55 -3.21
C GLU A 41 -10.97 -7.31 -1.90
N ILE A 42 -11.94 -8.09 -1.42
CA ILE A 42 -11.79 -8.96 -0.24
C ILE A 42 -11.95 -10.44 -0.62
N SER A 43 -11.41 -11.32 0.23
CA SER A 43 -11.64 -12.75 0.06
C SER A 43 -13.11 -13.11 0.31
N VAL A 44 -13.61 -14.10 -0.42
CA VAL A 44 -14.98 -14.61 -0.25
C VAL A 44 -15.22 -15.09 1.19
N SER A 45 -14.23 -15.70 1.83
CA SER A 45 -14.32 -16.14 3.22
C SER A 45 -14.44 -14.97 4.20
N TYR A 46 -13.74 -13.85 3.96
CA TYR A 46 -13.88 -12.64 4.77
C TYR A 46 -15.26 -11.99 4.56
N TYR A 47 -15.74 -11.92 3.31
CA TYR A 47 -17.08 -11.44 3.01
C TYR A 47 -18.18 -12.23 3.77
N HIS A 48 -18.08 -13.56 3.82
CA HIS A 48 -19.02 -14.37 4.62
C HIS A 48 -18.94 -14.09 6.13
N ARG A 49 -17.75 -13.84 6.68
CA ARG A 49 -17.61 -13.40 8.08
C ARG A 49 -18.29 -12.05 8.31
N MET A 50 -18.12 -11.09 7.38
CA MET A 50 -18.79 -9.80 7.43
C MET A 50 -20.31 -9.96 7.38
N GLN A 51 -20.85 -10.77 6.48
CA GLN A 51 -22.29 -11.04 6.39
C GLN A 51 -22.87 -11.58 7.69
N ALA A 52 -22.14 -12.47 8.39
CA ALA A 52 -22.57 -13.00 9.68
C ALA A 52 -22.48 -11.95 10.80
N ALA A 53 -21.37 -11.20 10.88
CA ALA A 53 -21.13 -10.21 11.92
C ALA A 53 -22.04 -8.97 11.79
N PHE A 54 -22.41 -8.61 10.56
CA PHE A 54 -23.20 -7.43 10.22
C PHE A 54 -24.62 -7.80 9.78
N ALA A 55 -25.15 -8.92 10.28
CA ALA A 55 -26.50 -9.36 9.96
C ALA A 55 -27.54 -8.26 10.24
N GLY A 56 -28.34 -7.93 9.23
CA GLY A 56 -29.34 -6.85 9.31
C GLY A 56 -28.84 -5.47 8.87
N LEU A 57 -27.56 -5.33 8.54
CA LEU A 57 -27.02 -4.13 7.88
C LEU A 57 -26.95 -4.34 6.36
N ASP A 58 -27.06 -3.24 5.62
CA ASP A 58 -26.83 -3.22 4.18
C ASP A 58 -25.32 -3.12 3.89
N LEU A 59 -24.72 -4.23 3.45
CA LEU A 59 -23.33 -4.27 3.01
C LEU A 59 -23.25 -3.80 1.57
N PHE A 60 -22.69 -2.61 1.37
CA PHE A 60 -22.62 -1.94 0.09
C PHE A 60 -21.19 -2.05 -0.49
N PRO A 61 -20.95 -2.93 -1.48
CA PRO A 61 -19.64 -3.04 -2.11
C PRO A 61 -19.29 -1.73 -2.82
N GLN A 62 -18.03 -1.31 -2.68
CA GLN A 62 -17.45 -0.16 -3.34
C GLN A 62 -16.25 -0.62 -4.15
N THR A 63 -16.28 -0.37 -5.45
CA THR A 63 -15.16 -0.65 -6.35
C THR A 63 -14.29 0.60 -6.46
N GLN A 64 -12.99 0.45 -6.20
CA GLN A 64 -11.98 1.50 -6.44
C GLN A 64 -12.22 2.83 -5.72
N PHE A 65 -12.88 2.82 -4.55
CA PHE A 65 -13.21 4.05 -3.84
C PHE A 65 -11.96 4.79 -3.35
N VAL A 66 -11.03 4.08 -2.70
CA VAL A 66 -9.78 4.67 -2.23
C VAL A 66 -8.84 4.97 -3.40
N GLU A 67 -8.84 4.14 -4.45
CA GLU A 67 -8.08 4.36 -5.69
C GLU A 67 -8.47 5.68 -6.36
N GLY A 68 -9.76 6.03 -6.35
CA GLY A 68 -10.25 7.32 -6.83
C GLY A 68 -9.63 8.49 -6.09
N LEU A 69 -9.47 8.40 -4.77
CA LEU A 69 -8.80 9.42 -3.95
C LEU A 69 -7.29 9.47 -4.24
N ARG A 70 -6.65 8.31 -4.41
CA ARG A 70 -5.20 8.20 -4.70
C ARG A 70 -4.83 8.58 -6.13
N MET A 71 -5.81 8.86 -6.99
CA MET A 71 -5.58 9.21 -8.39
C MET A 71 -4.85 10.55 -8.54
N ILE A 72 -5.27 11.56 -7.77
CA ILE A 72 -4.68 12.90 -7.77
C ILE A 72 -3.74 13.01 -6.58
N LYS A 73 -2.46 13.24 -6.85
CA LYS A 73 -1.40 13.26 -5.83
C LYS A 73 -1.32 14.64 -5.21
N ASP A 74 -1.05 14.70 -3.92
CA ASP A 74 -0.66 15.94 -3.26
C ASP A 74 0.81 16.31 -3.55
N GLU A 75 1.22 17.51 -3.14
CA GLU A 75 2.57 18.01 -3.39
C GLU A 75 3.68 17.19 -2.71
N ALA A 76 3.39 16.62 -1.53
CA ALA A 76 4.36 15.79 -0.81
C ALA A 76 4.55 14.44 -1.51
N GLU A 77 3.47 13.83 -1.99
CA GLU A 77 3.49 12.62 -2.81
C GLU A 77 4.23 12.86 -4.13
N ILE A 78 3.94 13.95 -4.83
CA ILE A 78 4.64 14.32 -6.07
C ILE A 78 6.15 14.51 -5.80
N ALA A 79 6.52 15.17 -4.71
CA ALA A 79 7.92 15.36 -4.33
C ALA A 79 8.62 14.01 -4.06
N ALA A 80 7.94 13.08 -3.38
CA ALA A 80 8.45 11.73 -3.13
C ALA A 80 8.65 10.94 -4.43
N ILE A 81 7.67 11.00 -5.35
CA ILE A 81 7.76 10.35 -6.67
C ILE A 81 8.94 10.94 -7.47
N ARG A 82 9.09 12.27 -7.51
CA ARG A 82 10.22 12.93 -8.18
C ARG A 82 11.57 12.47 -7.61
N LYS A 83 11.67 12.33 -6.29
CA LYS A 83 12.89 11.81 -5.65
C LYS A 83 13.16 10.36 -6.08
N ALA A 84 12.14 9.50 -6.06
CA ALA A 84 12.28 8.12 -6.52
C ALA A 84 12.76 8.05 -7.98
N CYS A 85 12.15 8.82 -8.89
CA CYS A 85 12.59 8.92 -10.28
C CYS A 85 14.04 9.39 -10.40
N SER A 86 14.46 10.40 -9.62
CA SER A 86 15.85 10.89 -9.67
C SER A 86 16.88 9.83 -9.26
N ILE A 87 16.52 8.97 -8.30
CA ILE A 87 17.34 7.83 -7.88
C ILE A 87 17.44 6.80 -9.00
N SER A 88 16.30 6.42 -9.59
CA SER A 88 16.26 5.48 -10.71
C SER A 88 17.04 5.99 -11.92
N ASP A 89 16.90 7.28 -12.27
CA ASP A 89 17.63 7.92 -13.36
C ASP A 89 19.15 7.87 -13.15
N GLN A 90 19.60 8.10 -11.92
CA GLN A 90 21.02 8.05 -11.60
C GLN A 90 21.55 6.61 -11.61
N ALA A 91 20.82 5.66 -11.01
CA ALA A 91 21.20 4.26 -11.05
C ALA A 91 21.25 3.71 -12.49
N PHE A 92 20.33 4.15 -13.34
CA PHE A 92 20.34 3.81 -14.76
C PHE A 92 21.59 4.35 -15.48
N ARG A 93 21.96 5.62 -15.24
CA ARG A 93 23.20 6.19 -15.79
C ARG A 93 24.43 5.40 -15.36
N ASP A 94 24.52 5.06 -14.07
CA ASP A 94 25.63 4.29 -13.52
C ASP A 94 25.66 2.85 -14.11
N ALA A 95 24.49 2.29 -14.45
CA ALA A 95 24.39 0.97 -15.08
C ALA A 95 24.91 0.95 -16.52
N LEU A 96 24.80 2.07 -17.26
CA LEU A 96 25.35 2.16 -18.63
C LEU A 96 26.86 1.91 -18.66
N ASP A 97 27.59 2.35 -17.63
CA ASP A 97 29.03 2.11 -17.49
C ASP A 97 29.36 0.68 -17.00
N PHE A 98 28.41 0.05 -16.30
CA PHE A 98 28.55 -1.31 -15.77
C PHE A 98 28.27 -2.38 -16.82
N ILE A 99 27.32 -2.14 -17.72
CA ILE A 99 26.91 -3.10 -18.77
C ILE A 99 28.04 -3.29 -19.78
N LYS A 100 28.54 -4.51 -19.88
CA LYS A 100 29.63 -4.91 -20.79
C LYS A 100 29.44 -6.36 -21.26
N PRO A 101 30.00 -6.74 -22.43
CA PRO A 101 30.02 -8.13 -22.85
C PRO A 101 30.57 -9.04 -21.74
N GLY A 102 29.89 -10.17 -21.51
CA GLY A 102 30.21 -11.11 -20.43
C GLY A 102 29.47 -10.86 -19.11
N LYS A 103 28.71 -9.76 -18.98
CA LYS A 103 27.76 -9.56 -17.88
C LYS A 103 26.43 -10.24 -18.16
N THR A 104 25.92 -10.95 -17.16
CA THR A 104 24.60 -11.56 -17.17
C THR A 104 23.53 -10.54 -16.78
N GLU A 105 22.28 -10.79 -17.17
CA GLU A 105 21.13 -9.99 -16.76
C GLU A 105 21.04 -9.90 -15.23
N ILE A 106 21.18 -11.02 -14.51
CA ILE A 106 21.09 -11.00 -13.05
C ILE A 106 22.19 -10.16 -12.38
N GLU A 107 23.40 -10.10 -12.96
CA GLU A 107 24.45 -9.21 -12.46
C GLU A 107 24.07 -7.73 -12.61
N ILE A 108 23.44 -7.36 -13.73
CA ILE A 108 23.02 -5.98 -14.00
C ILE A 108 21.81 -5.61 -13.12
N ALA A 109 20.86 -6.53 -12.92
CA ALA A 109 19.72 -6.33 -12.03
C ALA A 109 20.17 -6.12 -10.57
N ASN A 110 21.10 -6.95 -10.09
CA ASN A 110 21.67 -6.81 -8.75
C ASN A 110 22.45 -5.49 -8.59
N PHE A 111 23.17 -5.07 -9.63
CA PHE A 111 23.82 -3.77 -9.64
C PHE A 111 22.81 -2.63 -9.48
N LEU A 112 21.71 -2.66 -10.23
CA LEU A 112 20.67 -1.63 -10.16
C LEU A 112 20.02 -1.55 -8.77
N ASP A 113 19.65 -2.68 -8.16
CA ASP A 113 19.07 -2.71 -6.80
C ASP A 113 20.03 -2.13 -5.77
N PHE A 114 21.26 -2.65 -5.75
CA PHE A 114 22.29 -2.15 -4.84
C PHE A 114 22.51 -0.65 -5.02
N ARG A 115 22.60 -0.20 -6.27
CA ARG A 115 22.89 1.19 -6.58
C ARG A 115 21.76 2.13 -6.18
N MET A 116 20.50 1.75 -6.42
CA MET A 116 19.35 2.54 -5.95
C MET A 116 19.31 2.65 -4.43
N ARG A 117 19.66 1.58 -3.70
CA ARG A 117 19.77 1.60 -2.23
C ARG A 117 20.87 2.52 -1.73
N GLU A 118 22.05 2.49 -2.36
CA GLU A 118 23.15 3.43 -2.05
C GLU A 118 22.73 4.90 -2.24
N LEU A 119 21.88 5.16 -3.23
CA LEU A 119 21.33 6.49 -3.52
C LEU A 119 20.15 6.88 -2.58
N GLY A 120 19.78 6.00 -1.64
CA GLY A 120 18.80 6.29 -0.60
C GLY A 120 17.39 5.77 -0.86
N ALA A 121 17.20 4.83 -1.81
CA ALA A 121 15.94 4.10 -1.93
C ALA A 121 15.77 3.13 -0.74
N SER A 122 14.55 3.04 -0.21
CA SER A 122 14.19 2.03 0.80
C SER A 122 14.16 0.61 0.22
N GLY A 123 13.95 0.50 -1.09
CA GLY A 123 13.98 -0.74 -1.86
C GLY A 123 13.52 -0.52 -3.29
N LEU A 124 13.38 -1.62 -4.03
CA LEU A 124 12.81 -1.62 -5.36
C LEU A 124 11.28 -1.45 -5.32
N SER A 125 10.73 -0.86 -6.38
CA SER A 125 9.28 -0.80 -6.59
C SER A 125 8.68 -2.12 -7.06
N PHE A 126 9.45 -2.94 -7.78
CA PHE A 126 9.12 -4.26 -8.30
C PHE A 126 10.40 -4.98 -8.73
N ASP A 127 10.31 -6.28 -9.02
CA ASP A 127 11.47 -7.06 -9.49
C ASP A 127 12.07 -6.44 -10.75
N THR A 128 13.39 -6.23 -10.76
CA THR A 128 14.04 -5.59 -11.91
C THR A 128 13.96 -6.49 -13.14
N ILE A 129 13.37 -5.97 -14.22
CA ILE A 129 13.24 -6.67 -15.49
C ILE A 129 14.42 -6.27 -16.39
N LEU A 130 15.16 -7.26 -16.88
CA LEU A 130 16.15 -7.12 -17.95
C LEU A 130 15.84 -8.16 -19.02
N ALA A 131 15.74 -7.71 -20.27
CA ALA A 131 15.32 -8.50 -21.42
C ALA A 131 15.91 -7.91 -22.71
#